data_AF-A0ABD5XC11-F1
#
_entry.id   AF-A0ABD5XC11-F1
#
_cell.length_a   1.000
_cell.length_b   1.000
_cell.length_c   1.000
_cell.angle_alpha   90.00
_cell.angle_beta   90.00
_cell.angle_gamma   90.00
#
_symmetry.space_group_name_H-M   'P 1'
#
loop_
_entity.id
_entity.type
_entity.pdbx_description
1 polymer ?
#
loop_
_entity_poly.entity_id
_entity_poly.type
_entity_poly.pdbx_seq_one_letter_code
_entity_poly.pdbx_strand_id
1 'polypeptide(L)'
;MVVSDMFGGVKELVSASVAGTAAPQSGGKSVGDTLSDTIDESLKELVAYFPEIVVALVFLGAGYVIGTRLGPFVTRLVYRFGVDSTLQGTWVGETIQEPRSDGGVNPSESPQNQAATRQPPAPRYGPVANAAGEAVKYYVILFAAFLAADRLGVSELSQWIEGIIDYAPGFVAGAAVIIIGLVFAEYAARQTGNSELTDRSEYGVWITSLVRGVLSAVVLIIGLEMFGFEIEIVYIITEGIVSTIGVGLTFAIAVALGVAGGLAAKDYYEENMA
;
A
#
# COMPACT_ATOMS: atom_id res chain seq x y z
N MET A 1 17.32 61.07 -56.48
CA MET A 1 17.97 61.57 -55.24
C MET A 1 17.74 60.53 -54.14
N VAL A 2 18.37 59.34 -54.26
CA VAL A 2 18.05 58.14 -53.43
C VAL A 2 19.35 57.43 -53.00
N VAL A 3 20.39 58.19 -52.65
CA VAL A 3 21.69 57.60 -52.22
C VAL A 3 22.16 58.16 -50.87
N SER A 4 21.55 59.23 -50.35
CA SER A 4 22.00 59.85 -49.09
C SER A 4 21.48 59.17 -47.81
N ASP A 5 20.37 58.43 -47.88
CA ASP A 5 19.76 57.80 -46.69
C ASP A 5 20.32 56.41 -46.33
N MET A 6 21.10 55.77 -47.21
CA MET A 6 21.65 54.44 -46.92
C MET A 6 22.96 54.47 -46.11
N PHE A 7 23.60 55.64 -45.92
CA PHE A 7 24.85 55.77 -45.16
C PHE A 7 24.69 56.45 -43.79
N GLY A 8 23.48 56.87 -43.42
CA GLY A 8 23.21 57.52 -42.12
C GLY A 8 23.32 56.55 -40.92
N GLY A 9 22.87 55.31 -41.08
CA GLY A 9 22.85 54.32 -39.99
C GLY A 9 24.22 53.80 -39.55
N VAL A 10 25.24 53.86 -40.41
CA VAL A 10 26.58 53.33 -40.09
C VAL A 10 27.30 54.21 -39.05
N LYS A 11 27.01 55.51 -39.02
CA LYS A 11 27.64 56.44 -38.05
C LYS A 11 27.11 56.26 -36.63
N GLU A 12 25.85 55.86 -36.48
CA GLU A 12 25.28 55.43 -35.19
C GLU A 12 25.83 54.07 -34.75
N LEU A 13 25.98 53.12 -35.69
CA LEU A 13 26.51 51.79 -35.40
C LEU A 13 27.99 51.81 -34.96
N VAL A 14 28.79 52.74 -35.46
CA VAL A 14 30.20 52.91 -35.04
C VAL A 14 30.33 53.68 -33.73
N SER A 15 29.35 54.53 -33.38
CA SER A 15 29.34 55.26 -32.09
C SER A 15 28.82 54.39 -30.93
N ALA A 16 27.93 53.44 -31.22
CA ALA A 16 27.38 52.51 -30.24
C ALA A 16 28.34 51.38 -29.83
N SER A 17 29.32 51.00 -30.67
CA SER A 17 30.25 49.92 -30.33
C SER A 17 31.45 50.36 -29.48
N VAL A 18 31.69 51.67 -29.33
CA VAL A 18 32.80 52.23 -28.52
C VAL A 18 32.34 52.77 -27.16
N ALA A 19 31.02 52.83 -26.89
CA ALA A 19 30.46 53.45 -25.68
C ALA A 19 29.93 52.44 -24.63
N GLY A 20 30.39 51.19 -24.64
CA GLY A 20 29.74 50.15 -23.84
C GLY A 20 30.63 49.03 -23.31
N THR A 21 31.94 49.21 -23.19
CA THR A 21 32.77 48.36 -22.33
C THR A 21 32.71 48.89 -20.90
N ALA A 22 31.56 48.72 -20.25
CA ALA A 22 31.49 48.79 -18.81
C ALA A 22 32.42 47.69 -18.27
N ALA A 23 33.60 48.10 -17.79
CA ALA A 23 34.47 47.23 -17.02
C ALA A 23 33.63 46.53 -15.94
N PRO A 24 33.77 45.22 -15.73
CA PRO A 24 33.17 44.60 -14.56
C PRO A 24 33.74 45.34 -13.34
N GLN A 25 32.88 46.04 -12.60
CA GLN A 25 33.23 46.59 -11.29
C GLN A 25 33.44 45.41 -10.34
N SER A 26 34.58 44.74 -10.51
CA SER A 26 35.19 43.89 -9.51
C SER A 26 35.79 44.83 -8.46
N GLY A 27 34.91 45.40 -7.63
CA GLY A 27 35.28 45.64 -6.24
C GLY A 27 35.62 44.26 -5.68
N GLY A 28 36.87 43.85 -5.86
CA GLY A 28 37.34 42.51 -5.55
C GLY A 28 37.15 42.28 -4.08
N LYS A 29 36.07 41.55 -3.72
CA LYS A 29 35.89 41.03 -2.38
C LYS A 29 37.19 40.34 -2.00
N SER A 30 37.78 40.76 -0.89
CA SER A 30 38.98 40.13 -0.37
C SER A 30 38.70 38.63 -0.21
N VAL A 31 39.72 37.78 -0.35
CA VAL A 31 39.57 36.33 -0.11
C VAL A 31 38.94 36.07 1.26
N GLY A 32 39.21 36.94 2.25
CA GLY A 32 38.57 36.90 3.57
C GLY A 32 37.08 37.22 3.55
N ASP A 33 36.63 38.16 2.72
CA ASP A 33 35.21 38.52 2.59
C ASP A 33 34.44 37.41 1.87
N THR A 34 35.00 36.86 0.79
CA THR A 34 34.38 35.75 0.05
C THR A 34 34.26 34.50 0.92
N LEU A 35 35.25 34.22 1.78
CA LEU A 35 35.22 33.11 2.72
C LEU A 35 34.21 33.34 3.84
N SER A 36 34.13 34.56 4.36
CA SER A 36 33.15 34.93 5.39
C SER A 36 31.72 34.89 4.84
N ASP A 37 31.50 35.40 3.63
CA ASP A 37 30.23 35.33 2.91
C ASP A 37 29.80 33.86 2.72
N THR A 38 30.72 32.99 2.31
CA THR A 38 30.43 31.55 2.12
C THR A 38 30.05 30.86 3.43
N ILE A 39 30.73 31.21 4.54
CA ILE A 39 30.42 30.67 5.88
C ILE A 39 29.07 31.20 6.36
N ASP A 40 28.80 32.49 6.24
CA ASP A 40 27.53 33.10 6.63
C ASP A 40 26.35 32.54 5.82
N GLU A 41 26.56 32.28 4.53
CA GLU A 41 25.56 31.68 3.64
C GLU A 41 25.30 30.22 4.04
N SER A 42 26.35 29.44 4.32
CA SER A 42 26.22 28.06 4.85
C SER A 42 25.54 28.02 6.22
N LEU A 43 25.85 28.98 7.10
CA LEU A 43 25.22 29.09 8.42
C LEU A 43 23.76 29.53 8.33
N LYS A 44 23.43 30.45 7.41
CA LYS A 44 22.04 30.83 7.13
C LYS A 44 21.24 29.66 6.59
N GLU A 45 21.81 28.88 5.67
CA GLU A 45 21.18 27.67 5.15
C GLU A 45 20.96 26.64 6.26
N LEU A 46 21.94 26.42 7.14
CA LEU A 46 21.81 25.52 8.29
C LEU A 46 20.71 25.96 9.26
N VAL A 47 20.62 27.27 9.57
CA VAL A 47 19.57 27.82 10.43
C VAL A 47 18.20 27.71 9.76
N ALA A 48 18.14 27.90 8.44
CA ALA A 48 16.90 27.75 7.66
C ALA A 48 16.44 26.28 7.55
N TYR A 49 17.37 25.32 7.66
CA TYR A 49 17.07 23.88 7.60
C TYR A 49 16.64 23.29 8.95
N PHE A 50 16.97 23.96 10.07
CA PHE A 50 16.61 23.51 11.41
C PHE A 50 15.11 23.24 11.63
N PRO A 51 14.18 24.11 11.17
CA PRO A 51 12.74 23.85 11.26
C PRO A 51 12.30 22.59 10.51
N GLU A 52 12.84 22.35 9.31
CA GLU A 52 12.48 21.18 8.50
C GLU A 52 12.91 19.88 9.15
N ILE A 53 14.08 19.84 9.79
CA ILE A 53 14.52 18.67 10.58
C ILE A 53 13.52 18.36 11.70
N VAL A 54 13.02 19.39 12.40
CA VAL A 54 12.03 19.19 13.47
C VAL A 54 10.74 18.60 12.91
N VAL A 55 10.26 19.11 11.78
CA VAL A 55 9.03 18.58 11.17
C VAL A 55 9.22 17.15 10.67
N ALA A 56 10.36 16.84 10.06
CA ALA A 56 10.72 15.49 9.64
C ALA A 56 10.73 14.51 10.83
N LEU A 57 11.30 14.90 11.96
CA LEU A 57 11.29 14.10 13.19
C LEU A 57 9.87 13.89 13.74
N VAL A 58 9.01 14.90 13.66
CA VAL A 58 7.60 14.80 14.06
C VAL A 58 6.87 13.78 13.18
N PHE A 59 7.04 13.82 11.86
CA PHE A 59 6.45 12.82 10.95
C PHE A 59 6.93 11.41 11.25
N LEU A 60 8.24 11.22 11.42
CA LEU A 60 8.81 9.91 11.73
C LEU A 60 8.31 9.37 13.07
N GLY A 61 8.24 10.22 14.09
CA GLY A 61 7.67 9.87 15.40
C GLY A 61 6.19 9.49 15.30
N ALA A 62 5.38 10.27 14.58
CA ALA A 62 3.97 9.99 14.37
C ALA A 62 3.76 8.66 13.64
N GLY A 63 4.50 8.41 12.56
CA GLY A 63 4.45 7.15 11.81
C GLY A 63 4.82 5.93 12.64
N TYR A 64 5.88 6.02 13.44
CA TYR A 64 6.27 4.95 14.35
C TYR A 64 5.15 4.61 15.34
N VAL A 65 4.51 5.62 15.92
CA VAL A 65 3.38 5.44 16.85
C VAL A 65 2.18 4.81 16.12
N ILE A 66 1.79 5.33 14.96
CA ILE A 66 0.63 4.86 14.19
C ILE A 66 0.86 3.42 13.70
N GLY A 67 2.01 3.12 13.10
CA GLY A 67 2.34 1.78 12.59
C GLY A 67 2.33 0.72 13.68
N THR A 68 2.86 1.06 14.86
CA THR A 68 2.84 0.15 16.02
C THR A 68 1.43 -0.11 16.56
N ARG A 69 0.51 0.85 16.41
CA ARG A 69 -0.89 0.69 16.85
C ARG A 69 -1.75 -0.05 15.82
N LEU A 70 -1.46 0.09 14.54
CA LEU A 70 -2.19 -0.57 13.45
C LEU A 70 -1.86 -2.06 13.32
N GLY A 71 -0.62 -2.48 13.58
CA GLY A 71 -0.21 -3.90 13.45
C GLY A 71 -1.16 -4.89 14.15
N PRO A 72 -1.41 -4.74 15.47
CA PRO A 72 -2.32 -5.62 16.20
C PRO A 72 -3.77 -5.56 15.71
N PHE A 73 -4.21 -4.43 15.16
CA PHE A 73 -5.55 -4.28 14.60
C PHE A 73 -5.70 -5.12 13.33
N VAL A 74 -4.70 -5.04 12.43
CA VAL A 74 -4.65 -5.82 11.18
C VAL A 74 -4.53 -7.31 11.47
N THR A 75 -3.65 -7.72 12.39
CA THR A 75 -3.50 -9.14 12.77
C THR A 75 -4.82 -9.73 13.27
N ARG A 76 -5.59 -8.99 14.09
CA ARG A 76 -6.93 -9.44 14.53
C ARG A 76 -7.92 -9.57 13.39
N LEU A 77 -7.84 -8.70 12.40
CA LEU A 77 -8.67 -8.75 11.21
C LEU A 77 -8.36 -9.98 10.38
N VAL A 78 -7.09 -10.19 10.04
CA VAL A 78 -6.64 -11.34 9.24
C VAL A 78 -7.00 -12.66 9.92
N TYR A 79 -6.81 -12.73 11.24
CA TYR A 79 -7.22 -13.89 12.02
C TYR A 79 -8.73 -14.15 11.97
N ARG A 80 -9.56 -13.09 12.02
CA ARG A 80 -11.03 -13.20 11.96
C ARG A 80 -11.53 -13.73 10.62
N PHE A 81 -10.76 -13.56 9.54
CA PHE A 81 -11.11 -14.07 8.20
C PHE A 81 -10.69 -15.53 7.96
N GLY A 82 -9.97 -16.17 8.91
CA GLY A 82 -9.64 -17.59 8.82
C GLY A 82 -8.63 -17.94 7.72
N VAL A 83 -7.80 -16.99 7.27
CA VAL A 83 -6.76 -17.22 6.25
C VAL A 83 -5.76 -18.31 6.68
N ASP A 84 -5.67 -18.58 7.99
CA ASP A 84 -4.86 -19.65 8.58
C ASP A 84 -5.26 -21.07 8.11
N SER A 85 -6.45 -21.29 7.54
CA SER A 85 -6.85 -22.61 7.03
C SER A 85 -6.38 -22.90 5.60
N THR A 86 -5.98 -21.89 4.82
CA THR A 86 -5.60 -22.07 3.41
C THR A 86 -4.15 -22.57 3.24
N LEU A 87 -3.31 -22.41 4.26
CA LEU A 87 -1.89 -22.83 4.21
C LEU A 87 -1.59 -24.14 4.95
N GLN A 88 -2.52 -24.65 5.76
CA GLN A 88 -2.37 -25.93 6.45
C GLN A 88 -2.28 -27.13 5.48
N GLY A 89 -2.63 -26.96 4.20
CA GLY A 89 -2.48 -27.97 3.15
C GLY A 89 -1.22 -27.86 2.29
N THR A 90 -0.31 -26.92 2.58
CA THR A 90 0.95 -26.74 1.81
C THR A 90 2.13 -27.37 2.53
N TRP A 91 3.07 -27.95 1.77
CA TRP A 91 4.32 -28.59 2.23
C TRP A 91 5.17 -27.83 3.27
N VAL A 92 4.94 -26.52 3.44
CA VAL A 92 5.63 -25.64 4.40
C VAL A 92 5.04 -25.75 5.81
N GLY A 93 3.78 -26.18 5.97
CA GLY A 93 3.13 -26.29 7.29
C GLY A 93 3.59 -27.50 8.09
N GLU A 94 3.95 -28.60 7.42
CA GLU A 94 4.27 -29.87 8.07
C GLU A 94 5.70 -29.90 8.64
N THR A 95 6.61 -29.11 8.05
CA THR A 95 8.02 -29.00 8.46
C THR A 95 8.27 -28.01 9.61
N ILE A 96 7.26 -27.22 10.01
CA ILE A 96 7.26 -26.37 11.22
C ILE A 96 6.52 -27.05 12.38
N GLN A 97 6.29 -28.37 12.32
CA GLN A 97 6.12 -29.13 13.54
C GLN A 97 7.50 -29.27 14.16
N GLU A 98 7.88 -28.28 14.98
CA GLU A 98 8.97 -28.44 15.94
C GLU A 98 8.79 -29.83 16.58
N PRO A 99 9.80 -30.72 16.51
CA PRO A 99 9.76 -31.97 17.23
C PRO A 99 9.43 -31.61 18.65
N ARG A 100 8.23 -32.02 19.07
CA ARG A 100 7.74 -31.86 20.42
C ARG A 100 8.89 -32.36 21.30
N SER A 101 9.60 -31.40 21.88
CA SER A 101 10.63 -31.68 22.86
C SER A 101 9.83 -31.90 24.12
N ASP A 102 9.21 -33.08 24.19
CA ASP A 102 8.67 -33.69 25.38
C ASP A 102 9.84 -33.81 26.35
N GLY A 103 10.22 -32.68 26.96
CA GLY A 103 11.16 -32.63 28.06
C GLY A 103 10.70 -33.69 29.03
N GLY A 104 11.52 -34.72 29.18
CA GLY A 104 11.13 -36.03 29.68
C GLY A 104 10.10 -35.92 30.78
N VAL A 105 8.85 -36.27 30.44
CA VAL A 105 7.76 -36.29 31.41
C VAL A 105 8.09 -37.41 32.37
N ASN A 106 8.66 -37.05 33.52
CA ASN A 106 8.94 -38.00 34.59
C ASN A 106 7.59 -38.49 35.13
N PRO A 107 7.24 -39.79 34.99
CA PRO A 107 5.91 -40.30 35.36
C PRO A 107 5.60 -40.21 36.87
N SER A 108 6.56 -39.75 37.67
CA SER A 108 6.50 -39.66 39.14
C SER A 108 6.00 -38.31 39.67
N GLU A 109 5.76 -37.31 38.83
CA GLU A 109 5.19 -36.04 39.29
C GLU A 109 3.68 -36.13 39.48
N SER A 110 3.22 -35.88 40.70
CA SER A 110 1.81 -35.98 41.08
C SER A 110 0.95 -34.95 40.32
N PRO A 111 -0.21 -35.33 39.76
CA PRO A 111 -1.06 -34.48 38.91
C PRO A 111 -1.53 -33.16 39.56
N GLN A 112 -1.51 -33.07 40.89
CA GLN A 112 -2.00 -31.91 41.64
C GLN A 112 -1.15 -30.65 41.45
N ASN A 113 0.12 -30.77 41.10
CA ASN A 113 1.00 -29.60 40.92
C ASN A 113 0.94 -28.99 39.50
N GLN A 114 0.20 -29.60 38.58
CA GLN A 114 0.10 -29.17 37.17
C GLN A 114 -1.19 -28.40 36.84
N ALA A 115 -2.09 -28.23 37.82
CA ALA A 115 -3.34 -27.48 37.65
C ALA A 115 -3.21 -25.99 37.99
N ALA A 116 -2.20 -25.58 38.78
CA ALA A 116 -2.08 -24.22 39.31
C ALA A 116 -1.40 -23.20 38.39
N THR A 117 -0.88 -23.62 37.23
CA THR A 117 -0.15 -22.76 36.27
C THR A 117 -0.62 -22.93 34.82
N ARG A 118 -1.85 -23.41 34.61
CA ARG A 118 -2.47 -23.38 33.27
C ARG A 118 -2.85 -21.95 32.90
N GLN A 119 -1.85 -21.15 32.58
CA GLN A 119 -2.04 -19.91 31.84
C GLN A 119 -2.72 -20.33 30.53
N PRO A 120 -3.87 -19.74 30.17
CA PRO A 120 -4.50 -20.02 28.89
C PRO A 120 -3.43 -19.84 27.81
N PRO A 121 -3.26 -20.79 26.87
CA PRO A 121 -2.32 -20.59 25.78
C PRO A 121 -2.65 -19.25 25.13
N ALA A 122 -1.69 -18.34 25.08
CA ALA A 122 -1.88 -17.05 24.42
C ALA A 122 -2.40 -17.33 23.00
N PRO A 123 -3.37 -16.55 22.48
CA PRO A 123 -3.88 -16.74 21.13
C PRO A 123 -2.69 -16.76 20.15
N ARG A 124 -2.35 -17.93 19.62
CA ARG A 124 -1.28 -18.11 18.65
C ARG A 124 -1.87 -17.68 17.31
N TYR A 125 -1.76 -16.39 17.01
CA TYR A 125 -2.06 -15.88 15.66
C TYR A 125 -1.18 -16.64 14.67
N GLY A 126 -1.76 -17.15 13.58
CA GLY A 126 -0.96 -17.90 12.62
C GLY A 126 0.12 -17.05 11.95
N PRO A 127 1.13 -17.69 11.33
CA PRO A 127 2.29 -17.00 10.76
C PRO A 127 1.90 -15.89 9.77
N VAL A 128 0.82 -16.09 9.00
CA VAL A 128 0.31 -15.12 8.02
C VAL A 128 -0.25 -13.87 8.67
N ALA A 129 -1.04 -14.03 9.74
CA ALA A 129 -1.63 -12.90 10.43
C ALA A 129 -0.58 -12.01 11.11
N ASN A 130 0.49 -12.64 11.64
CA ASN A 130 1.65 -11.92 12.16
C ASN A 130 2.44 -11.24 11.03
N ALA A 131 2.72 -11.95 9.93
CA ALA A 131 3.42 -11.38 8.79
C ALA A 131 2.66 -10.18 8.19
N ALA A 132 1.34 -10.25 8.08
CA ALA A 132 0.50 -9.17 7.59
C ALA A 132 0.51 -7.96 8.54
N GLY A 133 0.38 -8.17 9.85
CA GLY A 133 0.48 -7.09 10.83
C GLY A 133 1.87 -6.43 10.85
N GLU A 134 2.93 -7.23 10.73
CA GLU A 134 4.30 -6.75 10.66
C GLU A 134 4.54 -5.96 9.35
N ALA A 135 4.04 -6.47 8.21
CA ALA A 135 4.13 -5.78 6.92
C ALA A 135 3.46 -4.40 6.94
N VAL A 136 2.26 -4.30 7.53
CA VAL A 136 1.56 -3.01 7.66
C VAL A 136 2.33 -2.05 8.55
N LYS A 137 2.88 -2.52 9.68
CA LYS A 137 3.71 -1.68 10.55
C LYS A 137 4.91 -1.11 9.79
N TYR A 138 5.65 -1.95 9.07
CA TYR A 138 6.80 -1.51 8.27
C TYR A 138 6.39 -0.55 7.15
N TYR A 139 5.27 -0.80 6.47
CA TYR A 139 4.72 0.09 5.46
C TYR A 139 4.45 1.50 6.02
N VAL A 140 3.80 1.60 7.19
CA VAL A 140 3.49 2.89 7.82
C VAL A 140 4.76 3.62 8.29
N ILE A 141 5.74 2.90 8.84
CA ILE A 141 7.03 3.49 9.23
C ILE A 141 7.79 4.00 8.00
N LEU A 142 7.81 3.21 6.93
CA LEU A 142 8.45 3.57 5.68
C LEU A 142 7.78 4.80 5.05
N PHE A 143 6.45 4.84 5.04
CA PHE A 143 5.68 6.01 4.59
C PHE A 143 6.05 7.27 5.38
N ALA A 144 6.12 7.17 6.71
CA ALA A 144 6.50 8.31 7.53
C ALA A 144 7.97 8.75 7.34
N ALA A 145 8.87 7.79 7.08
CA ALA A 145 10.24 8.10 6.70
C ALA A 145 10.31 8.84 5.36
N PHE A 146 9.43 8.51 4.40
CA PHE A 146 9.32 9.24 3.14
C PHE A 146 8.77 10.65 3.33
N LEU A 147 7.72 10.84 4.13
CA LEU A 147 7.21 12.18 4.49
C LEU A 147 8.30 13.03 5.18
N ALA A 148 9.12 12.40 6.03
CA ALA A 148 10.25 13.05 6.66
C ALA A 148 11.34 13.45 5.63
N ALA A 149 11.63 12.58 4.65
CA ALA A 149 12.61 12.84 3.60
C ALA A 149 12.17 13.95 2.63
N ASP A 150 10.88 14.06 2.33
CA ASP A 150 10.33 15.16 1.53
C ASP A 150 10.59 16.53 2.17
N ARG A 151 10.38 16.64 3.49
CA ARG A 151 10.67 17.88 4.24
C ARG A 151 12.14 18.24 4.26
N LEU A 152 13.02 17.25 4.17
CA LEU A 152 14.46 17.46 4.07
C LEU A 152 14.87 17.98 2.67
N GLY A 153 13.95 18.15 1.72
CA GLY A 153 14.20 18.85 0.46
C GLY A 153 15.14 18.10 -0.48
N VAL A 154 15.20 16.76 -0.39
CA VAL A 154 15.99 15.94 -1.31
C VAL A 154 15.21 15.84 -2.63
N SER A 155 15.42 16.82 -3.52
CA SER A 155 14.65 17.03 -4.76
C SER A 155 14.51 15.79 -5.66
N GLU A 156 15.59 15.01 -5.79
CA GLU A 156 15.60 13.77 -6.57
C GLU A 156 14.76 12.68 -5.91
N LEU A 157 14.70 12.68 -4.58
CA LEU A 157 13.86 11.76 -3.83
C LEU A 157 12.41 12.26 -3.82
N SER A 158 12.17 13.57 -3.77
CA SER A 158 10.83 14.18 -3.75
C SER A 158 9.96 13.77 -4.93
N GLN A 159 10.51 13.65 -6.15
CA GLN A 159 9.72 13.21 -7.32
C GLN A 159 9.25 11.75 -7.20
N TRP A 160 10.14 10.86 -6.75
CA TRP A 160 9.78 9.46 -6.49
C TRP A 160 8.85 9.34 -5.27
N ILE A 161 9.02 10.22 -4.28
CA ILE A 161 8.22 10.28 -3.06
C ILE A 161 6.80 10.79 -3.36
N GLU A 162 6.63 11.78 -4.24
CA GLU A 162 5.31 12.31 -4.62
C GLU A 162 4.42 11.19 -5.17
N GLY A 163 4.96 10.34 -6.04
CA GLY A 163 4.24 9.14 -6.51
C GLY A 163 3.92 8.13 -5.40
N ILE A 164 4.80 7.95 -4.42
CA ILE A 164 4.55 7.07 -3.27
C ILE A 164 3.49 7.66 -2.32
N ILE A 165 3.50 8.98 -2.13
CA ILE A 165 2.56 9.69 -1.26
C ILE A 165 1.17 9.69 -1.87
N ASP A 166 1.04 9.92 -3.17
CA ASP A 166 -0.25 9.86 -3.86
C ASP A 166 -0.84 8.44 -3.87
N TYR A 167 0.03 7.43 -3.93
CA TYR A 167 -0.39 6.02 -3.88
C TYR A 167 -0.88 5.58 -2.48
N ALA A 168 -0.33 6.14 -1.41
CA ALA A 168 -0.59 5.65 -0.05
C ALA A 168 -2.07 5.79 0.43
N PRO A 169 -2.78 6.92 0.21
CA PRO A 169 -4.20 7.04 0.53
C PRO A 169 -5.05 5.99 -0.17
N GLY A 170 -4.82 5.76 -1.46
CA GLY A 170 -5.49 4.71 -2.22
C GLY A 170 -5.22 3.34 -1.60
N PHE A 171 -3.96 3.09 -1.21
CA PHE A 171 -3.62 1.82 -0.61
C PHE A 171 -4.36 1.53 0.69
N VAL A 172 -4.43 2.53 1.57
CA VAL A 172 -5.15 2.41 2.83
C VAL A 172 -6.66 2.31 2.59
N ALA A 173 -7.21 3.07 1.64
CA ALA A 173 -8.63 3.03 1.28
C ALA A 173 -9.03 1.65 0.76
N GLY A 174 -8.25 1.08 -0.17
CA GLY A 174 -8.47 -0.26 -0.72
C GLY A 174 -8.41 -1.34 0.35
N ALA A 175 -7.37 -1.31 1.20
CA ALA A 175 -7.27 -2.23 2.34
C ALA A 175 -8.48 -2.11 3.28
N ALA A 176 -8.89 -0.88 3.62
CA ALA A 176 -10.04 -0.63 4.47
C ALA A 176 -11.35 -1.15 3.86
N VAL A 177 -11.55 -0.96 2.56
CA VAL A 177 -12.72 -1.49 1.84
C VAL A 177 -12.73 -3.01 1.81
N ILE A 178 -11.57 -3.67 1.58
CA ILE A 178 -11.49 -5.13 1.66
C ILE A 178 -11.89 -5.61 3.05
N ILE A 179 -11.30 -5.00 4.08
CA ILE A 179 -11.59 -5.32 5.48
C ILE A 179 -13.09 -5.20 5.78
N ILE A 180 -13.70 -4.04 5.50
CA ILE A 180 -15.10 -3.76 5.84
C ILE A 180 -16.03 -4.61 4.97
N GLY A 181 -15.73 -4.71 3.69
CA GLY A 181 -16.50 -5.46 2.71
C GLY A 181 -16.51 -6.96 3.00
N LEU A 182 -15.39 -7.55 3.42
CA LEU A 182 -15.35 -8.98 3.76
C LEU A 182 -16.19 -9.27 5.00
N VAL A 183 -16.23 -8.35 5.98
CA VAL A 183 -17.15 -8.46 7.13
C VAL A 183 -18.61 -8.44 6.66
N PHE A 184 -18.94 -7.55 5.73
CA PHE A 184 -20.27 -7.43 5.17
C PHE A 184 -20.68 -8.67 4.33
N ALA A 185 -19.77 -9.18 3.50
CA ALA A 185 -19.96 -10.40 2.70
C ALA A 185 -20.25 -11.61 3.60
N GLU A 186 -19.49 -11.76 4.67
CA GLU A 186 -19.67 -12.82 5.65
C GLU A 186 -21.00 -12.68 6.42
N TYR A 187 -21.39 -11.44 6.78
CA TYR A 187 -22.66 -11.18 7.42
C TYR A 187 -23.84 -11.54 6.52
N ALA A 188 -23.80 -11.15 5.25
CA ALA A 188 -24.83 -11.46 4.26
C ALA A 188 -24.94 -12.97 4.00
N ALA A 189 -23.81 -13.67 3.90
CA ALA A 189 -23.80 -15.13 3.77
C ALA A 189 -24.47 -15.80 4.98
N ARG A 190 -24.07 -15.43 6.21
CA ARG A 190 -24.67 -15.99 7.44
C ARG A 190 -26.16 -15.70 7.55
N GLN A 191 -26.60 -14.51 7.19
CA GLN A 191 -28.02 -14.16 7.18
C GLN A 191 -28.82 -15.02 6.20
N THR A 192 -28.22 -15.38 5.07
CA THR A 192 -28.83 -16.23 4.06
C THR A 192 -28.94 -17.68 4.55
N GLY A 193 -27.88 -18.20 5.18
CA GLY A 193 -27.86 -19.57 5.72
C GLY A 193 -28.77 -19.81 6.93
N ASN A 194 -29.24 -18.76 7.61
CA ASN A 194 -30.17 -18.89 8.74
C ASN A 194 -31.65 -18.82 8.34
N SER A 195 -31.97 -18.71 7.04
CA SER A 195 -33.36 -18.64 6.58
C SER A 195 -34.02 -20.03 6.62
N GLU A 196 -35.30 -20.11 7.00
CA GLU A 196 -36.06 -21.38 7.06
C GLU A 196 -36.08 -22.16 5.72
N LEU A 197 -35.74 -21.48 4.62
CA LEU A 197 -35.59 -22.04 3.27
C LEU A 197 -34.30 -22.87 3.11
N THR A 198 -33.27 -22.59 3.90
CA THR A 198 -31.99 -23.29 3.94
C THR A 198 -32.07 -24.57 4.79
N ASP A 199 -32.97 -24.61 5.76
CA ASP A 199 -33.05 -25.65 6.80
C ASP A 199 -33.68 -26.98 6.31
N ARG A 200 -34.32 -26.99 5.14
CA ARG A 200 -35.09 -28.15 4.63
C ARG A 200 -34.51 -28.83 3.41
N SER A 201 -33.39 -28.36 2.87
CA SER A 201 -32.87 -28.91 1.62
C SER A 201 -31.35 -28.85 1.52
N GLU A 202 -30.74 -29.81 0.82
CA GLU A 202 -29.30 -29.82 0.48
C GLU A 202 -28.85 -28.51 -0.21
N TYR A 203 -29.81 -27.75 -0.77
CA TYR A 203 -29.60 -26.44 -1.36
C TYR A 203 -29.19 -25.35 -0.34
N GLY A 204 -29.21 -25.61 0.96
CA GLY A 204 -28.80 -24.63 1.95
C GLY A 204 -27.31 -24.31 1.95
N VAL A 205 -26.48 -25.34 1.74
CA VAL A 205 -25.03 -25.26 1.91
C VAL A 205 -24.37 -24.50 0.75
N TRP A 206 -24.79 -24.76 -0.49
CA TRP A 206 -24.23 -24.12 -1.68
C TRP A 206 -24.67 -22.66 -1.86
N ILE A 207 -25.92 -22.29 -1.56
CA ILE A 207 -26.41 -20.90 -1.66
C ILE A 207 -25.61 -19.98 -0.73
N THR A 208 -25.42 -20.42 0.52
CA THR A 208 -24.62 -19.69 1.51
C THR A 208 -23.18 -19.48 1.02
N SER A 209 -22.60 -20.53 0.42
CA SER A 209 -21.24 -20.49 -0.15
C SER A 209 -21.15 -19.56 -1.37
N LEU A 210 -22.17 -19.53 -2.22
CA LEU A 210 -22.24 -18.68 -3.40
C LEU A 210 -22.35 -17.20 -3.03
N VAL A 211 -23.24 -16.85 -2.09
CA VAL A 211 -23.37 -15.48 -1.57
C VAL A 211 -22.05 -15.01 -0.97
N ARG A 212 -21.40 -15.85 -0.16
CA ARG A 212 -20.09 -15.56 0.41
C ARG A 212 -19.04 -15.31 -0.68
N GLY A 213 -18.94 -16.20 -1.65
CA GLY A 213 -17.95 -16.14 -2.73
C GLY A 213 -18.14 -14.91 -3.62
N VAL A 214 -19.37 -14.65 -4.09
CA VAL A 214 -19.68 -13.53 -4.98
C VAL A 214 -19.45 -12.19 -4.28
N LEU A 215 -19.95 -12.01 -3.06
CA LEU A 215 -19.75 -10.76 -2.33
C LEU A 215 -18.28 -10.54 -1.97
N SER A 216 -17.55 -11.59 -1.60
CA SER A 216 -16.11 -11.49 -1.33
C SER A 216 -15.31 -11.15 -2.58
N ALA A 217 -15.70 -11.69 -3.75
CA ALA A 217 -15.08 -11.36 -5.03
C ALA A 217 -15.31 -9.89 -5.40
N VAL A 218 -16.54 -9.39 -5.28
CA VAL A 218 -16.87 -7.97 -5.53
C VAL A 218 -16.07 -7.04 -4.61
N VAL A 219 -15.99 -7.37 -3.32
CA VAL A 219 -15.21 -6.61 -2.34
C VAL A 219 -13.72 -6.61 -2.68
N LEU A 220 -13.17 -7.75 -3.09
CA LEU A 220 -11.78 -7.84 -3.52
C LEU A 220 -11.52 -6.96 -4.75
N ILE A 221 -12.43 -6.96 -5.72
CA ILE A 221 -12.30 -6.14 -6.93
C ILE A 221 -12.31 -4.65 -6.58
N ILE A 222 -13.31 -4.19 -5.82
CA ILE A 222 -13.42 -2.77 -5.44
C ILE A 222 -12.22 -2.34 -4.59
N GLY A 223 -11.81 -3.18 -3.64
CA GLY A 223 -10.65 -2.92 -2.82
C GLY A 223 -9.35 -2.88 -3.62
N LEU A 224 -9.22 -3.74 -4.64
CA LEU A 224 -8.06 -3.78 -5.53
C LEU A 224 -8.00 -2.57 -6.45
N GLU A 225 -9.15 -2.12 -6.96
CA GLU A 225 -9.29 -0.89 -7.76
C GLU A 225 -8.85 0.34 -6.95
N MET A 226 -9.20 0.38 -5.67
CA MET A 226 -8.82 1.49 -4.79
C MET A 226 -7.34 1.54 -4.42
N PHE A 227 -6.58 0.44 -4.54
CA PHE A 227 -5.14 0.45 -4.22
C PHE A 227 -4.38 1.50 -5.04
N GLY A 228 -4.96 2.06 -6.11
CA GLY A 228 -4.30 3.09 -6.88
C GLY A 228 -3.08 2.55 -7.60
N PHE A 229 -2.98 1.21 -7.75
CA PHE A 229 -2.30 0.66 -8.90
C PHE A 229 -3.13 1.16 -10.07
N GLU A 230 -2.83 2.37 -10.53
CA GLU A 230 -3.13 2.73 -11.88
C GLU A 230 -2.52 1.58 -12.64
N ILE A 231 -3.39 0.71 -13.12
CA ILE A 231 -2.95 -0.36 -13.97
C ILE A 231 -2.36 0.30 -15.24
N GLU A 232 -2.26 1.64 -15.36
CA GLU A 232 -1.53 2.45 -16.34
C GLU A 232 -0.28 1.80 -16.88
N ILE A 233 0.54 1.08 -16.12
CA ILE A 233 1.64 0.34 -16.76
C ILE A 233 1.08 -0.73 -17.69
N VAL A 234 0.11 -1.52 -17.26
CA VAL A 234 -0.72 -2.36 -18.14
C VAL A 234 -1.52 -1.47 -19.09
N TYR A 235 -2.29 -0.46 -18.69
CA TYR A 235 -3.20 0.37 -19.48
C TYR A 235 -2.52 1.28 -20.51
N ILE A 236 -1.23 1.57 -20.43
CA ILE A 236 -0.43 2.26 -21.46
C ILE A 236 -0.04 1.24 -22.53
N ILE A 237 0.37 0.03 -22.12
CA ILE A 237 0.59 -1.09 -23.04
C ILE A 237 -0.75 -1.55 -23.63
N THR A 238 -1.80 -1.45 -22.83
CA THR A 238 -3.11 -2.00 -23.12
C THR A 238 -3.95 -0.96 -23.83
N GLU A 239 -3.88 0.37 -23.66
CA GLU A 239 -4.58 1.39 -24.49
C GLU A 239 -4.15 1.34 -25.94
N GLY A 240 -2.87 1.04 -26.20
CA GLY A 240 -2.38 0.66 -27.53
C GLY A 240 -3.12 -0.56 -28.12
N ILE A 241 -3.80 -1.35 -27.28
CA ILE A 241 -4.55 -2.58 -27.58
C ILE A 241 -6.08 -2.47 -27.21
N VAL A 242 -6.49 -1.53 -26.34
CA VAL A 242 -7.72 -1.48 -25.48
C VAL A 242 -8.67 -0.38 -25.87
N SER A 243 -8.28 0.54 -26.75
CA SER A 243 -9.29 1.28 -27.52
C SER A 243 -10.33 0.32 -28.16
N THR A 244 -10.04 -0.98 -28.24
CA THR A 244 -10.96 -2.10 -28.52
C THR A 244 -11.36 -3.01 -27.33
N ILE A 245 -10.67 -3.03 -26.18
CA ILE A 245 -10.73 -4.12 -25.15
C ILE A 245 -11.03 -3.61 -23.73
N GLY A 246 -11.47 -2.37 -23.51
CA GLY A 246 -11.83 -1.88 -22.16
C GLY A 246 -12.94 -2.69 -21.47
N VAL A 247 -13.66 -3.50 -22.25
CA VAL A 247 -14.67 -4.46 -21.82
C VAL A 247 -14.05 -5.76 -21.28
N GLY A 248 -12.80 -6.08 -21.58
CA GLY A 248 -12.20 -7.41 -21.41
C GLY A 248 -11.97 -7.82 -19.95
N LEU A 249 -11.49 -6.93 -19.08
CA LEU A 249 -11.28 -7.25 -17.67
C LEU A 249 -12.62 -7.40 -16.93
N THR A 250 -13.56 -6.48 -17.22
CA THR A 250 -14.95 -6.51 -16.72
C THR A 250 -15.70 -7.74 -17.23
N PHE A 251 -15.51 -8.11 -18.50
CA PHE A 251 -16.06 -9.32 -19.10
C PHE A 251 -15.44 -10.59 -18.54
N ALA A 252 -14.11 -10.61 -18.30
CA ALA A 252 -13.44 -11.75 -17.69
C ALA A 252 -13.95 -12.03 -16.28
N ILE A 253 -14.14 -10.97 -15.48
CA ILE A 253 -14.74 -11.07 -14.14
C ILE A 253 -16.20 -11.54 -14.24
N ALA A 254 -16.99 -10.98 -15.15
CA ALA A 254 -18.39 -11.36 -15.33
C ALA A 254 -18.57 -12.81 -15.80
N VAL A 255 -17.72 -13.28 -16.73
CA VAL A 255 -17.71 -14.65 -17.23
C VAL A 255 -17.22 -15.63 -16.17
N ALA A 256 -16.17 -15.29 -15.42
CA ALA A 256 -15.67 -16.15 -14.34
C ALA A 256 -16.75 -16.40 -13.28
N LEU A 257 -17.48 -15.34 -12.88
CA LEU A 257 -18.57 -15.45 -11.92
C LEU A 257 -19.80 -16.17 -12.50
N GLY A 258 -20.14 -15.92 -13.77
CA GLY A 258 -21.27 -16.57 -14.45
C GLY A 258 -21.06 -18.07 -14.70
N VAL A 259 -19.86 -18.48 -15.12
CA VAL A 259 -19.52 -19.89 -15.40
C VAL A 259 -19.43 -20.69 -14.10
N ALA A 260 -18.77 -20.15 -13.06
CA ALA A 260 -18.67 -20.83 -11.77
C ALA A 260 -20.04 -21.02 -11.12
N GLY A 261 -20.92 -20.01 -11.17
CA GLY A 261 -22.29 -20.12 -10.67
C GLY A 261 -23.17 -21.08 -11.49
N GLY A 262 -23.03 -21.08 -12.82
CA GLY A 262 -23.81 -21.92 -13.72
C GLY A 262 -23.46 -23.41 -13.65
N LEU A 263 -22.17 -23.74 -13.51
CA LEU A 263 -21.73 -25.14 -13.35
C LEU A 263 -22.18 -25.71 -12.00
N ALA A 264 -22.07 -24.93 -10.92
CA ALA A 264 -22.58 -25.32 -9.62
C ALA A 264 -24.11 -25.57 -9.62
N ALA A 265 -24.87 -24.80 -10.41
CA ALA A 265 -26.31 -25.02 -10.58
C ALA A 265 -26.63 -26.28 -11.38
N LYS A 266 -25.83 -26.58 -12.40
CA LYS A 266 -26.05 -27.76 -13.24
C LYS A 266 -25.80 -29.06 -12.47
N ASP A 267 -24.68 -29.16 -11.76
CA ASP A 267 -24.31 -30.35 -11.00
C ASP A 267 -25.36 -30.66 -9.94
N TYR A 268 -25.96 -29.61 -9.37
CA TYR A 268 -27.09 -29.73 -8.46
C TYR A 268 -28.29 -30.47 -9.10
N TYR A 269 -28.70 -30.08 -10.32
CA TYR A 269 -29.91 -30.66 -10.94
C TYR A 269 -29.71 -32.10 -11.41
N GLU A 270 -28.48 -32.48 -11.76
CA GLU A 270 -28.16 -33.84 -12.23
C GLU A 270 -28.09 -34.84 -11.08
N GLU A 271 -27.66 -34.42 -9.89
CA GLU A 271 -27.62 -35.25 -8.69
C GLU A 271 -29.02 -35.49 -8.09
N ASN A 272 -29.94 -34.53 -8.23
CA ASN A 272 -31.30 -34.62 -7.67
C ASN A 272 -32.35 -35.26 -8.60
N MET A 273 -31.98 -35.70 -9.81
CA MET A 273 -32.91 -36.32 -10.77
C MET A 273 -32.52 -37.74 -11.22
N ALA A 274 -31.61 -38.41 -10.49
CA ALA A 274 -31.28 -39.83 -10.68
C ALA A 274 -31.99 -40.74 -9.67
#